data_AF-A0A938JC06-F1
#
_entry.id   AF-A0A938JC06-F1
#
_cell.length_a   1.000
_cell.length_b   1.000
_cell.length_c   1.000
_cell.angle_alpha   90.00
_cell.angle_beta   90.00
_cell.angle_gamma   90.00
#
_symmetry.space_group_name_H-M   'P 1'
#
loop_
_entity.id
_entity.type
_entity.pdbx_description
1 polymer ?
#
loop_
_entity_poly.entity_id
_entity_poly.type
_entity_poly.pdbx_seq_one_letter_code
_entity_poly.pdbx_strand_id
1 'polypeptide(L)'
;MLLVAASAAALAALALISSAGANPDIDAKKAHAQEVYAQYMDLSMAASRAGEELNGARLRLQAIETDLGVNARHLGVARRSLGIAQTRIAARLRAIYLDGENGGAVEVILGARSFDDLVDRIDIVQRVGMQDTRVLRDVERFQREVLTRRGKLRSARGEQARLVLEVQAKQRELQHRRDEAQRLYQAEQAEIA
;
A
#
# COMPACT_ATOMS: atom_id res chain seq x y z
N MET A 1 -33.25 -41.26 -7.58
CA MET A 1 -33.63 -40.00 -8.24
C MET A 1 -32.62 -39.73 -9.34
N LEU A 2 -33.11 -39.85 -10.59
CA LEU A 2 -32.70 -39.22 -11.86
C LEU A 2 -31.18 -39.19 -12.21
N LEU A 3 -30.69 -40.05 -13.13
CA LEU A 3 -30.68 -39.90 -14.62
C LEU A 3 -29.62 -38.85 -15.06
N VAL A 4 -28.60 -39.08 -15.89
CA VAL A 4 -28.41 -39.87 -17.15
C VAL A 4 -26.90 -40.11 -17.37
N ALA A 5 -26.42 -41.36 -17.48
CA ALA A 5 -25.87 -42.06 -18.68
C ALA A 5 -24.78 -41.30 -19.49
N ALA A 6 -23.53 -41.74 -19.61
CA ALA A 6 -23.00 -42.95 -20.26
C ALA A 6 -23.27 -43.02 -21.77
N SER A 7 -22.23 -42.92 -22.60
CA SER A 7 -21.99 -43.72 -23.85
C SER A 7 -20.76 -43.15 -24.58
N ALA A 8 -19.64 -43.87 -24.73
CA ALA A 8 -19.42 -45.10 -25.49
C ALA A 8 -19.23 -44.84 -27.00
N ALA A 9 -18.11 -45.35 -27.48
CA ALA A 9 -17.62 -45.38 -28.86
C ALA A 9 -18.68 -45.67 -29.93
N ALA A 10 -18.54 -45.02 -31.09
CA ALA A 10 -19.07 -45.51 -32.35
C ALA A 10 -18.09 -45.20 -33.49
N LEU A 11 -17.35 -46.24 -33.90
CA LEU A 11 -16.76 -46.38 -35.22
C LEU A 11 -17.87 -46.59 -36.26
N ALA A 12 -17.87 -45.83 -37.36
CA ALA A 12 -18.42 -46.12 -38.70
C ALA A 12 -18.64 -44.77 -39.43
N ALA A 13 -18.36 -44.55 -40.71
CA ALA A 13 -17.91 -45.37 -41.81
C ALA A 13 -17.25 -44.45 -42.85
N LEU A 14 -16.26 -44.98 -43.55
CA LEU A 14 -15.60 -44.32 -44.68
C LEU A 14 -16.56 -44.32 -45.89
N ALA A 15 -17.16 -43.17 -46.20
CA ALA A 15 -17.86 -42.95 -47.46
C ALA A 15 -17.17 -41.79 -48.20
N LEU A 16 -16.35 -42.14 -49.20
CA LEU A 16 -15.76 -41.21 -50.15
C LEU A 16 -16.88 -40.61 -51.02
N ILE A 17 -17.34 -39.42 -50.65
CA ILE A 17 -18.11 -38.55 -51.53
C ILE A 17 -17.27 -37.30 -51.77
N SER A 18 -16.70 -37.24 -52.97
CA SER A 18 -15.95 -36.09 -53.48
C SER A 18 -16.89 -34.92 -53.73
N SER A 19 -17.24 -34.15 -52.70
CA SER A 19 -17.80 -32.81 -52.86
C SER A 19 -16.68 -31.79 -52.76
N ALA A 20 -16.35 -31.17 -53.90
CA ALA A 20 -15.55 -29.95 -53.94
C ALA A 20 -16.32 -28.84 -53.20
N GLY A 21 -15.90 -28.54 -51.97
CA GLY A 21 -16.47 -27.47 -51.15
C GLY A 21 -16.21 -27.72 -49.67
N ALA A 22 -15.15 -27.09 -49.15
CA ALA A 22 -14.77 -26.97 -47.73
C ALA A 22 -14.65 -28.28 -46.93
N ASN A 23 -13.43 -28.60 -46.48
CA ASN A 23 -13.27 -29.60 -45.43
C ASN A 23 -13.71 -28.95 -44.10
N PRO A 24 -14.89 -29.28 -43.53
CA PRO A 24 -15.48 -28.55 -42.39
C PRO A 24 -14.58 -28.57 -41.14
N ASP A 25 -13.64 -29.51 -41.07
CA ASP A 25 -12.68 -29.64 -39.98
C ASP A 25 -11.57 -28.56 -40.02
N ILE A 26 -11.16 -28.07 -41.20
CA ILE A 26 -10.12 -27.04 -41.35
C ILE A 26 -10.68 -25.65 -41.00
N ASP A 27 -11.90 -25.33 -41.42
CA ASP A 27 -12.52 -24.04 -41.12
C ASP A 27 -12.88 -23.90 -39.63
N ALA A 28 -13.29 -25.00 -38.98
CA ALA A 28 -13.49 -25.05 -37.54
C ALA A 28 -12.18 -24.82 -36.75
N LYS A 29 -11.06 -25.43 -37.19
CA LYS A 29 -9.73 -25.23 -36.58
C LYS A 29 -9.24 -23.78 -36.73
N LYS A 30 -9.40 -23.18 -37.91
CA LYS A 30 -9.08 -21.76 -38.14
C LYS A 30 -9.91 -20.82 -37.24
N ALA A 31 -11.20 -21.08 -37.11
CA ALA A 31 -12.08 -20.30 -36.23
C ALA A 31 -11.63 -20.42 -34.76
N HIS A 32 -11.28 -21.63 -34.32
CA HIS A 32 -10.75 -21.87 -32.99
C HIS A 32 -9.40 -21.18 -32.75
N ALA A 33 -8.48 -21.22 -33.72
CA ALA A 33 -7.19 -20.52 -33.63
C ALA A 33 -7.36 -18.98 -33.52
N GLN A 34 -8.31 -18.41 -34.27
CA GLN A 34 -8.66 -16.98 -34.17
C GLN A 34 -9.25 -16.64 -32.79
N GLU A 35 -10.09 -17.50 -32.23
CA GLU A 35 -10.65 -17.33 -30.89
C GLU A 35 -9.55 -17.35 -29.81
N VAL A 36 -8.65 -18.34 -29.86
CA VAL A 36 -7.52 -18.43 -28.92
C VAL A 36 -6.61 -17.20 -29.02
N TYR A 37 -6.38 -16.69 -30.24
CA TYR A 37 -5.60 -15.46 -30.44
C TYR A 37 -6.31 -14.23 -29.86
N ALA A 38 -7.63 -14.10 -30.03
CA ALA A 38 -8.40 -13.02 -29.42
C ALA A 38 -8.32 -13.07 -27.88
N GLN A 39 -8.50 -14.25 -27.29
CA GLN A 39 -8.34 -14.46 -25.84
C GLN A 39 -6.93 -14.10 -25.35
N TYR A 40 -5.90 -14.44 -26.13
CA TYR A 40 -4.50 -14.07 -25.84
C TYR A 40 -4.30 -12.54 -25.86
N MET A 41 -4.87 -11.83 -26.83
CA MET A 41 -4.80 -10.36 -26.90
C MET A 41 -5.48 -9.71 -25.70
N ASP A 42 -6.68 -10.16 -25.32
CA ASP A 42 -7.40 -9.64 -24.16
C ASP A 42 -6.63 -9.84 -22.86
N LEU A 43 -6.06 -11.03 -22.68
CA LEU A 43 -5.21 -11.34 -21.54
C LEU A 43 -3.94 -10.50 -21.52
N SER A 44 -3.34 -10.26 -22.69
CA SER A 44 -2.14 -9.42 -22.82
C SER A 44 -2.42 -7.98 -22.38
N MET A 45 -3.54 -7.41 -22.82
CA MET A 45 -4.00 -6.10 -22.35
C MET A 45 -4.24 -6.10 -20.83
N ALA A 46 -4.87 -7.14 -20.29
CA ALA A 46 -5.11 -7.24 -18.85
C ALA A 46 -3.81 -7.39 -18.03
N ALA A 47 -2.79 -8.04 -18.57
CA ALA A 47 -1.47 -8.16 -17.96
C ALA A 47 -0.73 -6.82 -17.97
N SER A 48 -0.77 -6.09 -19.09
CA SER A 48 -0.19 -4.75 -19.22
C SER A 48 -0.81 -3.77 -18.21
N ARG A 49 -2.15 -3.73 -18.11
CA ARG A 49 -2.84 -2.89 -17.11
C ARG A 49 -2.42 -3.22 -15.68
N ALA A 50 -2.36 -4.50 -15.31
CA ALA A 50 -1.90 -4.90 -13.98
C ALA A 50 -0.43 -4.53 -13.73
N GLY A 51 0.42 -4.59 -14.78
CA GLY A 51 1.81 -4.13 -14.72
C GLY A 51 1.92 -2.62 -14.47
N GLU A 52 1.09 -1.81 -15.13
CA GLU A 52 1.01 -0.37 -14.91
C GLU A 52 0.52 -0.03 -13.49
N GLU A 53 -0.51 -0.70 -13.01
CA GLU A 53 -1.01 -0.57 -11.64
C GLU A 53 0.07 -0.90 -10.61
N LEU A 54 0.82 -1.99 -10.82
CA LEU A 54 1.95 -2.38 -9.97
C LEU A 54 3.05 -1.31 -9.97
N ASN A 55 3.36 -0.72 -11.13
CA ASN A 55 4.32 0.36 -11.21
C ASN A 55 3.84 1.60 -10.43
N GLY A 56 2.56 1.97 -10.59
CA GLY A 56 1.94 3.02 -9.79
C GLY A 56 2.00 2.75 -8.29
N ALA A 57 1.71 1.52 -7.86
CA ALA A 57 1.80 1.11 -6.45
C ALA A 57 3.24 1.21 -5.91
N ARG A 58 4.26 0.86 -6.72
CA ARG A 58 5.68 1.02 -6.36
C ARG A 58 6.06 2.49 -6.15
N LEU A 59 5.63 3.39 -7.03
CA LEU A 59 5.89 4.82 -6.88
C LEU A 59 5.24 5.40 -5.63
N ARG A 60 3.98 5.02 -5.35
CA ARG A 60 3.27 5.42 -4.12
C ARG A 60 3.99 4.92 -2.87
N LEU A 61 4.47 3.68 -2.89
CA LEU A 61 5.23 3.09 -1.79
C LEU A 61 6.50 3.90 -1.49
N GLN A 62 7.28 4.20 -2.53
CA GLN A 62 8.50 5.00 -2.39
C GLN A 62 8.22 6.41 -1.84
N ALA A 63 7.14 7.04 -2.30
CA ALA A 63 6.72 8.35 -1.78
C ALA A 63 6.37 8.26 -0.28
N ILE A 64 5.60 7.26 0.15
CA ILE A 64 5.24 7.05 1.56
C ILE A 64 6.48 6.81 2.42
N GLU A 65 7.45 6.03 1.94
CA GLU A 65 8.69 5.75 2.67
C GLU A 65 9.56 7.00 2.82
N THR A 66 9.68 7.79 1.76
CA THR A 66 10.38 9.09 1.78
C THR A 66 9.73 10.03 2.79
N ASP A 67 8.41 10.16 2.72
CA ASP A 67 7.61 10.96 3.63
C ASP A 67 7.77 10.51 5.09
N LEU A 68 7.80 9.21 5.35
CA LEU A 68 8.01 8.68 6.69
C LEU A 68 9.40 9.07 7.23
N GLY A 69 10.43 8.99 6.39
CA GLY A 69 11.80 9.38 6.73
C GLY A 69 11.92 10.86 7.11
N VAL A 70 11.32 11.75 6.30
CA VAL A 70 11.26 13.19 6.59
C VAL A 70 10.52 13.45 7.91
N ASN A 71 9.37 12.82 8.11
CA ASN A 71 8.57 13.01 9.32
C ASN A 71 9.30 12.54 10.59
N ALA A 72 9.97 11.38 10.51
CA ALA A 72 10.77 10.87 11.62
C ALA A 72 11.91 11.83 12.03
N ARG A 73 12.55 12.49 11.05
CA ARG A 73 13.55 13.53 11.32
C ARG A 73 12.93 14.74 12.00
N HIS A 74 11.80 15.25 11.51
CA HIS A 74 11.08 16.37 12.13
C HIS A 74 10.64 16.05 13.57
N LEU A 75 10.12 14.85 13.82
CA LEU A 75 9.77 14.38 15.16
C LEU A 75 10.99 14.36 16.09
N GLY A 76 12.14 13.88 15.60
CA GLY A 76 13.38 13.86 16.37
C GLY A 76 13.85 15.28 16.75
N VAL A 77 13.77 16.23 15.82
CA VAL A 77 14.07 17.65 16.09
C VAL A 77 13.11 18.23 17.12
N ALA A 78 11.80 18.06 16.93
CA ALA A 78 10.78 18.59 17.83
C ALA A 78 10.93 18.04 19.27
N ARG A 79 11.25 16.75 19.43
CA ARG A 79 11.51 16.13 20.74
C ARG A 79 12.73 16.72 21.43
N ARG A 80 13.82 17.00 20.70
CA ARG A 80 14.99 17.68 21.28
C ARG A 80 14.66 19.11 21.70
N SER A 81 13.93 19.85 20.86
CA SER A 81 13.46 21.20 21.20
C SER A 81 12.60 21.20 22.46
N LEU A 82 11.76 20.17 22.66
CA LEU A 82 10.94 20.03 23.85
C LEU A 82 11.79 19.87 25.12
N GLY A 83 12.81 19.00 25.09
CA GLY A 83 13.71 18.82 26.24
C GLY A 83 14.49 20.09 26.60
N ILE A 84 14.91 20.86 25.58
CA ILE A 84 15.58 22.16 25.78
C ILE A 84 14.61 23.17 26.40
N ALA A 85 13.38 23.26 25.89
CA ALA A 85 12.32 24.12 26.44
C ALA A 85 12.05 23.79 27.92
N GLN A 86 11.84 22.52 28.25
CA GLN A 86 11.61 22.05 29.62
C GLN A 86 12.74 22.47 30.58
N THR A 87 14.00 22.29 30.16
CA THR A 87 15.17 22.70 30.96
C THR A 87 15.20 24.21 31.22
N ARG A 88 14.88 25.02 30.19
CA ARG A 88 14.85 26.48 30.30
C ARG A 88 13.74 26.99 31.22
N ILE A 89 12.55 26.39 31.13
CA ILE A 89 11.43 26.71 32.03
C ILE A 89 11.82 26.38 33.47
N ALA A 90 12.38 25.19 33.71
CA ALA A 90 12.81 24.78 35.05
C ALA A 90 13.86 25.72 35.65
N ALA A 91 14.86 26.13 34.86
CA ALA A 91 15.86 27.09 35.30
C ALA A 91 15.26 28.48 35.60
N ARG A 92 14.31 28.94 34.78
CA ARG A 92 13.63 30.21 34.99
C ARG A 92 12.74 30.20 36.23
N LEU A 93 11.98 29.13 36.44
CA LEU A 93 11.20 28.93 37.66
C LEU A 93 12.12 28.93 38.89
N ARG A 94 13.25 28.23 38.82
CA ARG A 94 14.26 28.28 39.89
C ARG A 94 14.72 29.71 40.18
N ALA A 95 15.15 30.46 39.17
CA ALA A 95 15.64 31.82 39.37
C ALA A 95 14.56 32.77 39.94
N ILE A 96 13.31 32.67 39.48
CA ILE A 96 12.20 33.51 39.97
C ILE A 96 11.86 33.20 41.43
N TYR A 97 11.85 31.92 41.80
CA TYR A 97 11.36 31.48 43.10
C TYR A 97 12.45 31.27 44.16
N LEU A 98 13.72 31.11 43.76
CA LEU A 98 14.83 30.82 44.68
C LEU A 98 15.89 31.94 44.74
N ASP A 99 16.07 32.74 43.67
CA ASP A 99 17.19 33.71 43.57
C ASP A 99 16.73 35.19 43.48
N GLY A 100 15.45 35.50 43.63
CA GLY A 100 14.93 36.88 43.55
C GLY A 100 15.38 37.77 44.71
N GLU A 101 15.86 38.98 44.41
CA GLU A 101 16.39 40.02 45.35
C GLU A 101 15.41 40.48 46.46
N ASN A 102 14.15 40.04 46.42
CA ASN A 102 13.24 40.14 47.54
C ASN A 102 13.18 38.77 48.21
N GLY A 103 14.00 38.55 49.22
CA GLY A 103 14.04 37.33 50.05
C GLY A 103 12.76 37.03 50.84
N GLY A 104 11.58 37.28 50.28
CA GLY A 104 10.25 37.09 50.87
C GLY A 104 9.40 36.03 50.16
N ALA A 105 9.96 35.15 49.31
CA ALA A 105 9.22 34.06 48.66
C ALA A 105 9.38 32.69 49.36
N VAL A 106 10.11 32.62 50.48
CA VAL A 106 10.18 31.40 51.31
C VAL A 106 9.06 31.37 52.37
N GLU A 107 8.34 32.48 52.60
CA GLU A 107 7.33 32.56 53.67
C GLU A 107 5.89 32.21 53.22
N VAL A 108 5.64 32.09 51.90
CA VAL A 108 4.30 31.79 51.36
C VAL A 108 4.09 30.28 51.07
N ILE A 109 5.14 29.46 51.15
CA ILE A 109 5.08 28.01 50.84
C ILE A 109 4.85 27.13 52.10
N LEU A 110 4.84 27.69 53.31
CA LEU A 110 4.54 26.92 54.53
C LEU A 110 3.03 26.70 54.81
N GLY A 111 2.13 27.10 53.89
CA GLY A 111 0.67 26.99 54.07
C GLY A 111 -0.09 26.12 53.05
N ALA A 112 0.52 25.72 51.93
CA ALA A 112 -0.17 24.96 50.89
C ALA A 112 -0.08 23.45 51.18
N ARG A 113 -1.24 22.79 51.26
CA ARG A 113 -1.34 21.37 51.65
C ARG A 113 -1.28 20.41 50.45
N SER A 114 -1.26 20.92 49.21
CA SER A 114 -1.22 20.11 47.98
C SER A 114 -0.58 20.83 46.77
N PHE A 115 -0.17 20.05 45.77
CA PHE A 115 0.41 20.53 44.50
C PHE A 115 -0.60 21.28 43.62
N ASP A 116 -1.90 20.94 43.72
CA ASP A 116 -2.96 21.60 42.95
C ASP A 116 -3.24 23.03 43.45
N ASP A 117 -3.14 23.28 44.77
CA ASP A 117 -3.28 24.64 45.34
C ASP A 117 -2.16 25.60 44.87
N LEU A 118 -1.01 25.05 44.47
CA LEU A 118 0.12 25.81 43.92
C LEU A 118 -0.13 26.21 42.46
N VAL A 119 -0.84 25.36 41.69
CA VAL A 119 -1.13 25.59 40.27
C VAL A 119 -2.12 26.74 40.10
N ASP A 120 -3.12 26.86 40.97
CA ASP A 120 -4.14 27.91 40.90
C ASP A 120 -3.62 29.32 41.25
N ARG A 121 -2.47 29.42 41.94
CA ARG A 121 -1.85 30.71 42.32
C ARG A 121 -0.78 31.20 41.34
N ILE A 122 -0.41 30.41 40.34
CA ILE A 122 0.58 30.79 39.31
C ILE A 122 -0.17 31.29 38.06
N ASP A 123 -0.97 32.34 38.20
CA ASP A 123 -1.60 33.03 37.06
C ASP A 123 -0.71 34.16 36.50
N ILE A 124 0.58 34.18 36.85
CA ILE A 124 1.56 35.20 36.46
C ILE A 124 2.72 34.58 35.66
N VAL A 125 2.44 33.94 34.51
CA VAL A 125 3.48 33.66 33.50
C VAL A 125 2.95 33.68 32.05
N GLN A 126 2.20 34.71 31.66
CA GLN A 126 1.64 34.81 30.29
C GLN A 126 2.65 35.04 29.14
N ARG A 127 3.97 35.00 29.39
CA ARG A 127 4.99 35.15 28.33
C ARG A 127 5.99 33.99 28.20
N VAL A 128 5.88 32.95 29.04
CA VAL A 128 6.68 31.72 28.92
C VAL A 128 5.91 30.63 28.16
N GLY A 129 4.58 30.64 28.10
CA GLY A 129 3.80 29.53 27.53
C GLY A 129 3.81 29.36 26.00
N MET A 130 3.86 30.42 25.19
CA MET A 130 3.48 30.30 23.76
C MET A 130 4.43 29.47 22.89
N GLN A 131 5.74 29.59 23.10
CA GLN A 131 6.74 28.83 22.33
C GLN A 131 6.75 27.36 22.77
N ASP A 132 6.55 27.11 24.06
CA ASP A 132 6.56 25.76 24.63
C ASP A 132 5.30 24.98 24.24
N THR A 133 4.12 25.64 24.22
CA THR A 133 2.89 25.06 23.65
C THR A 133 3.02 24.79 22.15
N ARG A 134 3.80 25.58 21.40
CA ARG A 134 4.06 25.30 19.98
C ARG A 134 4.90 24.03 19.81
N VAL A 135 5.98 23.89 20.58
CA VAL A 135 6.86 22.71 20.51
C VAL A 135 6.13 21.43 20.90
N LEU A 136 5.28 21.47 21.94
CA LEU A 136 4.42 20.34 22.32
C LEU A 136 3.46 19.95 21.18
N ARG A 137 2.77 20.94 20.60
CA ARG A 137 1.88 20.71 19.44
C ARG A 137 2.60 20.12 18.23
N ASP A 138 3.84 20.54 17.98
CA ASP A 138 4.66 19.99 16.90
C ASP A 138 5.03 18.52 17.15
N VAL A 139 5.41 18.16 18.39
CA VAL A 139 5.69 16.76 18.76
C VAL A 139 4.46 15.89 18.56
N GLU A 140 3.30 16.30 19.07
CA GLU A 140 2.05 15.54 18.90
C GLU A 140 1.66 15.39 17.44
N ARG A 141 1.74 16.48 16.67
CA ARG A 141 1.44 16.48 15.24
C ARG A 141 2.31 15.49 14.50
N PHE A 142 3.64 15.57 14.64
CA PHE A 142 4.54 14.65 13.95
C PHE A 142 4.36 13.20 14.41
N GLN A 143 4.05 12.94 15.69
CA GLN A 143 3.72 11.59 16.14
C GLN A 143 2.47 11.03 15.44
N ARG A 144 1.39 11.81 15.38
CA ARG A 144 0.15 11.41 14.67
C ARG A 144 0.41 11.17 13.19
N GLU A 145 1.23 12.00 12.56
CA GLU A 145 1.61 11.84 11.15
C GLU A 145 2.45 10.57 10.91
N VAL A 146 3.42 10.24 11.77
CA VAL A 146 4.18 8.97 11.70
C VAL A 146 3.24 7.76 11.80
N LEU A 147 2.33 7.75 12.78
CA LEU A 147 1.40 6.64 12.98
C LEU A 147 0.48 6.44 11.76
N THR A 148 -0.06 7.54 11.25
CA THR A 148 -0.91 7.53 10.05
C THR A 148 -0.15 7.01 8.82
N ARG A 149 1.07 7.50 8.60
CA ARG A 149 1.92 7.09 7.46
C ARG A 149 2.36 5.63 7.57
N ARG A 150 2.63 5.12 8.77
CA ARG A 150 2.88 3.68 9.01
C ARG A 150 1.68 2.80 8.66
N GLY A 151 0.47 3.27 8.96
CA GLY A 151 -0.77 2.59 8.54
C GLY A 151 -0.87 2.51 7.01
N LYS A 152 -0.69 3.65 6.32
CA LYS A 152 -0.68 3.72 4.85
C LYS A 152 0.40 2.82 4.23
N LEU A 153 1.61 2.78 4.82
CA LEU A 153 2.71 1.94 4.37
C LEU A 153 2.36 0.45 4.40
N ARG A 154 1.72 -0.03 5.48
CA ARG A 154 1.28 -1.44 5.57
C ARG A 154 0.26 -1.77 4.48
N SER A 155 -0.73 -0.89 4.27
CA SER A 155 -1.73 -1.07 3.22
C SER A 155 -1.09 -1.10 1.82
N ALA A 156 -0.19 -0.16 1.53
CA ALA A 156 0.49 -0.07 0.24
C ALA A 156 1.35 -1.30 -0.07
N ARG A 157 2.03 -1.87 0.94
CA ARG A 157 2.78 -3.13 0.79
C ARG A 157 1.86 -4.32 0.51
N GLY A 158 0.70 -4.38 1.17
CA GLY A 158 -0.31 -5.41 0.90
C GLY A 158 -0.86 -5.34 -0.52
N GLU A 159 -1.19 -4.14 -1.00
CA GLU A 159 -1.63 -3.89 -2.37
C GLU A 159 -0.57 -4.28 -3.40
N GLN A 160 0.68 -3.85 -3.19
CA GLN A 160 1.81 -4.21 -4.05
C GLN A 160 1.99 -5.74 -4.14
N ALA A 161 1.95 -6.45 -3.01
CA ALA A 161 2.09 -7.90 -2.99
C ALA A 161 0.96 -8.60 -3.78
N ARG A 162 -0.28 -8.11 -3.64
CA ARG A 162 -1.42 -8.61 -4.42
C ARG A 162 -1.21 -8.42 -5.92
N LEU A 163 -0.78 -7.23 -6.33
CA LEU A 163 -0.54 -6.89 -7.74
C LEU A 163 0.60 -7.70 -8.35
N VAL A 164 1.67 -8.00 -7.59
CA VAL A 164 2.74 -8.89 -8.04
C VAL A 164 2.20 -10.28 -8.36
N LEU A 165 1.39 -10.86 -7.46
CA LEU A 165 0.78 -12.17 -7.68
C LEU A 165 -0.16 -12.17 -8.89
N GLU A 166 -0.95 -11.11 -9.07
CA GLU A 166 -1.84 -10.96 -10.21
C GLU A 166 -1.08 -10.90 -11.55
N VAL A 167 -0.03 -10.09 -11.64
CA VAL A 167 0.82 -10.00 -12.84
C VAL A 167 1.43 -11.37 -13.17
N GLN A 168 1.98 -12.06 -12.16
CA GLN A 168 2.57 -13.39 -12.35
C GLN A 168 1.53 -14.43 -12.82
N ALA A 169 0.31 -14.38 -12.28
CA ALA A 169 -0.76 -15.28 -12.71
C ALA A 169 -1.14 -15.04 -14.17
N LYS A 170 -1.32 -13.77 -14.57
CA LYS A 170 -1.63 -13.40 -15.96
C LYS A 170 -0.50 -13.79 -16.92
N GLN A 171 0.76 -13.65 -16.51
CA GLN A 171 1.91 -14.08 -17.31
C GLN A 171 1.96 -15.59 -17.54
N ARG A 172 1.63 -16.40 -16.52
CA ARG A 172 1.53 -17.86 -16.68
C ARG A 172 0.42 -18.25 -17.64
N GLU A 173 -0.75 -17.62 -17.51
CA GLU A 173 -1.86 -17.87 -18.43
C GLU A 173 -1.51 -17.46 -19.86
N LEU A 174 -0.80 -16.34 -20.06
CA LEU A 174 -0.32 -15.91 -21.39
C LEU A 174 0.56 -16.98 -22.03
N GLN A 175 1.48 -17.56 -21.25
CA GLN A 175 2.35 -18.61 -21.74
C GLN A 175 1.54 -19.86 -22.13
N HIS A 176 0.61 -20.29 -21.29
CA HIS A 176 -0.26 -21.44 -21.60
C HIS A 176 -1.06 -21.24 -22.88
N ARG A 177 -1.70 -20.07 -23.05
CA ARG A 177 -2.49 -19.74 -24.26
C ARG A 177 -1.63 -19.64 -25.51
N ARG A 178 -0.42 -19.11 -25.38
CA ARG A 178 0.53 -19.08 -26.49
C ARG A 178 0.94 -20.48 -26.94
N ASP A 179 1.25 -21.36 -25.98
CA ASP A 179 1.64 -22.74 -26.28
C ASP A 179 0.49 -23.54 -26.90
N GLU A 180 -0.75 -23.31 -26.45
CA GLU A 180 -1.97 -23.87 -27.03
C GLU A 180 -2.15 -23.42 -28.49
N ALA A 181 -2.08 -22.11 -28.75
CA ALA A 181 -2.19 -21.55 -30.11
C ALA A 181 -1.13 -22.13 -31.06
N GLN A 182 0.11 -22.30 -30.57
CA GLN A 182 1.19 -22.86 -31.37
C GLN A 182 0.98 -24.34 -31.71
N ARG A 183 0.42 -25.13 -30.78
CA ARG A 183 0.07 -26.54 -31.06
C ARG A 183 -1.05 -26.66 -32.09
N LEU A 184 -2.08 -25.83 -31.99
CA LEU A 184 -3.18 -25.79 -32.96
C LEU A 184 -2.65 -25.48 -34.37
N TYR A 185 -1.78 -24.48 -34.48
CA TYR A 185 -1.15 -24.12 -35.76
C TYR A 185 -0.29 -25.26 -36.35
N GLN A 186 0.49 -25.95 -35.52
CA GLN A 186 1.29 -27.08 -35.98
C GLN A 186 0.41 -28.27 -36.42
N ALA A 187 -0.70 -28.51 -35.74
CA ALA A 187 -1.66 -29.54 -36.12
C ALA A 187 -2.31 -29.24 -37.49
N GLU A 188 -2.68 -27.99 -37.76
CA GLU A 188 -3.18 -27.56 -39.08
C GLU A 188 -2.15 -27.79 -40.19
N GLN A 189 -0.88 -27.42 -39.97
CA GLN A 189 0.19 -27.60 -40.95
C GLN A 189 0.45 -29.07 -41.31
N ALA A 190 0.39 -29.97 -40.31
CA ALA A 190 0.60 -31.40 -40.51
C ALA A 190 -0.53 -32.08 -41.30
N GLU A 191 -1.72 -31.47 -41.36
CA GLU A 191 -2.89 -32.01 -42.05
C GLU A 191 -3.02 -31.52 -43.51
N ILE A 192 -2.30 -30.45 -43.84
CA ILE A 192 -2.21 -29.87 -45.19
C ILE A 192 -1.03 -30.45 -45.99
N ALA A 193 -0.01 -31.00 -45.30
CA ALA A 193 1.18 -31.61 -45.89
C ALA A 193 0.98 -33.09 -46.24
#